data_AF-A0A3D8SXC5-F1
#
_entry.id   AF-A0A3D8SXC5-F1
#
_cell.length_a   1.000
_cell.length_b   1.000
_cell.length_c   1.000
_cell.angle_alpha   90.00
_cell.angle_beta   90.00
_cell.angle_gamma   90.00
#
_symmetry.space_group_name_H-M   'P 1'
#
loop_
_entity.id
_entity.type
_entity.pdbx_description
1 polymer ?
#
loop_
_entity_poly.entity_id
_entity_poly.type
_entity_poly.pdbx_seq_one_letter_code
_entity_poly.pdbx_strand_id
1 'polypeptide(L)'
;MQLEKIYIITGASRGLGRGLVDVLRQRSNTTVIAGVRDLESASSKELDLLSTASGSKVITVAIDSTVAASAQPNQPTKLFRANTA
;
A
#
# COMPACT_ATOMS: atom_id res chain seq x y z
N MET A 1 6.88 22.77 6.09
CA MET A 1 6.54 21.74 5.08
C MET A 1 7.02 20.40 5.61
N GLN A 2 6.12 19.45 5.87
CA GLN A 2 6.54 18.09 6.25
C GLN A 2 6.84 17.30 4.97
N LEU A 3 7.96 16.59 4.94
CA LEU A 3 8.31 15.69 3.83
C LEU A 3 7.37 14.48 3.81
N GLU A 4 6.93 14.07 2.63
CA GLU A 4 6.15 12.85 2.46
C GLU A 4 7.02 11.64 2.81
N LYS A 5 6.47 10.70 3.59
CA LYS A 5 7.15 9.45 3.93
C LYS A 5 6.47 8.29 3.23
N ILE A 6 7.27 7.48 2.53
CA ILE A 6 6.78 6.32 1.79
C ILE A 6 7.26 5.06 2.50
N TYR A 7 6.33 4.19 2.87
CA TYR A 7 6.59 2.91 3.50
C TYR A 7 6.12 1.78 2.58
N ILE A 8 6.96 0.77 2.38
CA ILE A 8 6.57 -0.48 1.71
C ILE A 8 6.47 -1.54 2.78
N ILE A 9 5.32 -2.21 2.85
CA ILE A 9 5.05 -3.27 3.81
C ILE A 9 4.72 -4.53 3.03
N THR A 10 5.57 -5.55 3.13
CA THR A 10 5.28 -6.88 2.58
C THR A 10 4.48 -7.69 3.58
N GLY A 11 3.50 -8.49 3.12
CA GLY A 11 2.62 -9.23 4.00
C GLY A 11 1.61 -8.34 4.76
N ALA A 12 1.13 -7.28 4.11
CA ALA A 12 0.27 -6.26 4.71
C ALA A 12 -1.16 -6.73 5.05
N SER A 13 -1.58 -7.91 4.57
CA SER A 13 -2.95 -8.40 4.73
C SER A 13 -3.27 -8.93 6.13
N ARG A 14 -2.27 -9.33 6.93
CA ARG A 14 -2.48 -9.93 8.27
C ARG A 14 -1.30 -9.74 9.23
N GLY A 15 -1.53 -10.05 10.50
CA GLY A 15 -0.50 -10.06 11.54
C GLY A 15 0.17 -8.70 11.72
N LEU A 16 1.50 -8.70 11.87
CA LEU A 16 2.27 -7.48 12.09
C LEU A 16 2.24 -6.52 10.90
N GLY A 17 2.23 -7.03 9.67
CA GLY A 17 2.14 -6.20 8.47
C GLY A 17 0.86 -5.37 8.46
N ARG A 18 -0.28 -6.00 8.80
CA ARG A 18 -1.56 -5.30 8.95
C ARG A 18 -1.53 -4.26 10.06
N GLY A 19 -1.01 -4.62 11.24
CA GLY A 19 -0.88 -3.68 12.35
C GLY A 19 -0.03 -2.45 12.01
N LEU A 20 1.05 -2.64 11.24
CA LEU A 20 1.87 -1.53 10.75
C LEU A 20 1.11 -0.62 9.78
N VAL A 21 0.34 -1.17 8.83
CA VAL A 21 -0.53 -0.37 7.96
C VAL A 21 -1.51 0.44 8.81
N ASP A 22 -2.10 -0.19 9.83
CA ASP A 22 -3.12 0.44 10.66
C ASP A 22 -2.62 1.65 11.44
N VAL A 23 -1.36 1.61 11.89
CA VAL A 23 -0.70 2.73 12.58
C VAL A 23 -0.18 3.77 11.59
N LEU A 24 0.47 3.34 10.51
CA LEU A 24 1.14 4.25 9.58
C LEU A 24 0.15 5.06 8.74
N ARG A 25 -1.02 4.50 8.41
CA ARG A 25 -2.07 5.22 7.65
C ARG A 25 -2.65 6.43 8.40
N GLN A 26 -2.53 6.46 9.73
CA GLN A 26 -3.04 7.54 10.58
C GLN A 26 -2.05 8.69 10.71
N ARG A 27 -0.83 8.54 10.20
CA ARG A 27 0.19 9.59 10.23
C ARG A 27 -0.06 10.51 9.04
N SER A 28 -0.08 11.82 9.30
CA SER A 28 -0.20 12.81 8.23
C SER A 28 0.91 12.68 7.19
N ASN A 29 0.58 13.00 5.94
CA ASN A 29 1.51 13.04 4.81
C ASN A 29 2.31 11.73 4.62
N THR A 30 1.63 10.58 4.78
CA THR A 30 2.26 9.26 4.69
C THR A 30 1.64 8.42 3.59
N THR A 31 2.49 7.80 2.77
CA THR A 31 2.10 6.84 1.74
C THR A 31 2.51 5.44 2.18
N VAL A 32 1.55 4.54 2.30
CA VAL A 32 1.79 3.14 2.63
C VAL A 32 1.50 2.29 1.41
N ILE A 33 2.50 1.56 0.91
CA ILE A 33 2.37 0.57 -0.15
C ILE A 33 2.24 -0.79 0.52
N ALA A 34 1.02 -1.33 0.52
CA ALA A 34 0.65 -2.59 1.14
C ALA A 34 0.81 -3.73 0.13
N GLY A 35 1.89 -4.49 0.27
CA GLY A 35 2.16 -5.70 -0.52
C GLY A 35 1.36 -6.89 -0.02
N VAL A 36 0.46 -7.41 -0.85
CA VAL A 36 -0.38 -8.59 -0.59
C VAL A 36 -0.17 -9.62 -1.70
N ARG A 37 -0.42 -10.91 -1.44
CA ARG A 37 -0.30 -11.95 -2.47
C ARG A 37 -1.52 -12.00 -3.40
N ASP A 38 -2.69 -11.69 -2.86
CA ASP A 38 -3.96 -11.75 -3.56
C ASP A 38 -4.78 -10.51 -3.24
N LEU A 39 -5.12 -9.74 -4.28
CA LEU A 39 -5.95 -8.54 -4.16
C LEU A 39 -7.42 -8.88 -3.91
N GLU A 40 -7.87 -10.07 -4.31
CA GLU A 40 -9.27 -10.48 -4.20
C GLU A 40 -9.64 -11.04 -2.82
N SER A 41 -8.62 -11.37 -2.01
CA SER A 41 -8.84 -11.85 -0.65
C SER A 41 -9.58 -10.80 0.19
N ALA A 42 -10.49 -11.26 1.06
CA ALA A 42 -11.26 -10.37 1.95
C ALA A 42 -10.35 -9.42 2.76
N SER A 43 -9.22 -9.95 3.27
CA SER A 43 -8.24 -9.16 4.01
C SER A 43 -7.56 -8.06 3.20
N SER A 44 -7.46 -8.22 1.88
CA SER A 44 -6.89 -7.19 0.99
C SER A 44 -7.94 -6.13 0.67
N LYS A 45 -9.18 -6.53 0.39
CA LYS A 45 -10.29 -5.59 0.16
C LYS A 45 -10.57 -4.70 1.37
N GLU A 46 -10.37 -5.23 2.58
CA GLU A 46 -10.45 -4.43 3.80
C GLU A 46 -9.42 -3.30 3.86
N LEU A 47 -8.23 -3.47 3.28
CA LEU A 47 -7.19 -2.42 3.28
C LEU A 47 -7.64 -1.20 2.47
N ASP A 48 -8.40 -1.41 1.40
CA ASP A 48 -8.94 -0.35 0.55
C ASP A 48 -10.09 0.41 1.23
N LEU A 49 -10.72 -0.18 2.26
CA LEU A 49 -11.77 0.44 3.07
C LEU A 49 -11.25 1.23 4.27
N LEU A 50 -9.93 1.21 4.53
CA LEU A 50 -9.36 1.87 5.69
C LEU A 50 -9.33 3.40 5.51
N SER A 51 -9.82 4.12 6.52
CA SER A 51 -9.68 5.56 6.56
C SER A 51 -8.22 5.97 6.76
N THR A 52 -7.75 6.93 5.98
CA THR A 52 -6.40 7.51 6.07
C THR A 52 -6.44 8.92 6.67
N ALA A 53 -5.32 9.33 7.26
CA ALA A 53 -5.15 10.71 7.71
C ALA A 53 -5.02 11.68 6.52
N SER A 54 -5.19 12.98 6.80
CA SER A 54 -5.04 14.02 5.77
C SER A 54 -3.68 13.94 5.06
N GLY A 55 -3.71 14.05 3.73
CA GLY A 55 -2.54 13.93 2.86
C GLY A 55 -1.92 12.53 2.84
N SER A 56 -2.63 11.51 3.31
CA SER A 56 -2.10 10.14 3.44
C SER A 56 -2.88 9.16 2.59
N LYS A 57 -2.20 8.13 2.07
CA LYS A 57 -2.79 7.14 1.17
C LYS A 57 -2.26 5.74 1.47
N VAL A 58 -3.13 4.75 1.32
CA VAL A 58 -2.77 3.33 1.33
C VAL A 58 -2.96 2.82 -0.10
N ILE A 59 -1.95 2.17 -0.64
CA ILE A 59 -1.93 1.62 -2.00
C ILE A 59 -1.69 0.12 -1.89
N THR A 60 -2.66 -0.68 -2.28
CA THR A 60 -2.56 -2.14 -2.26
C THR A 60 -1.91 -2.63 -3.55
N VAL A 61 -0.86 -3.45 -3.44
CA VAL A 61 -0.09 -4.00 -4.58
C VAL A 61 0.06 -5.50 -4.43
N ALA A 62 -0.15 -6.24 -5.52
CA ALA A 62 0.14 -7.67 -5.57
C ALA A 62 1.65 -7.92 -5.62
N ILE A 63 2.22 -8.54 -4.58
CA ILE A 63 3.62 -8.96 -4.52
C ILE A 63 3.65 -10.46 -4.20
N ASP A 64 4.18 -11.24 -5.13
CA ASP A 64 4.38 -12.67 -4.97
C ASP A 64 5.85 -13.03 -5.19
N SER A 65 6.53 -13.44 -4.13
CA SER A 65 7.94 -13.82 -4.15
C SER A 65 8.25 -15.04 -5.03
N THR A 66 7.24 -15.81 -5.45
CA THR A 66 7.38 -16.94 -6.38
C THR A 66 7.28 -16.51 -7.84
N VAL A 67 6.81 -15.28 -8.11
CA VAL A 67 6.62 -14.74 -9.45
C VAL A 67 7.60 -13.59 -9.67
N ALA A 68 8.68 -13.85 -10.41
CA ALA A 68 9.69 -12.82 -10.71
C ALA A 68 9.12 -11.58 -11.42
N ALA A 69 8.01 -11.74 -12.16
CA ALA A 69 7.29 -10.64 -12.79
C ALA A 69 6.65 -9.66 -11.79
N SER A 70 6.37 -10.08 -10.55
CA SER A 70 5.81 -9.20 -9.52
C SER A 70 6.79 -8.13 -9.03
N ALA A 71 8.09 -8.32 -9.29
CA ALA A 71 9.16 -7.37 -8.99
C ALA A 71 9.67 -6.63 -10.25
N GLN A 72 9.03 -6.83 -11.42
CA GLN A 72 9.50 -6.22 -12.65
C GLN A 72 9.29 -4.70 -12.66
N PRO A 73 10.32 -3.91 -13.00
CA PRO A 73 10.22 -2.45 -13.06
C PRO A 73 9.29 -1.91 -14.17
N ASN A 74 8.79 -2.77 -15.07
CA ASN A 74 8.24 -2.36 -16.37
C ASN A 74 6.75 -2.66 -16.55
N GLN A 75 6.01 -3.06 -15.52
CA GLN A 75 4.56 -2.91 -15.59
C GLN A 75 4.22 -1.49 -15.13
N PRO A 76 3.81 -0.57 -16.03
CA PRO A 76 3.29 0.71 -15.61
C PRO A 76 2.02 0.41 -14.82
N THR A 77 2.13 0.40 -13.49
CA THR A 77 1.00 0.55 -12.61
C THR A 77 0.29 1.82 -13.07
N LYS A 78 -0.84 1.65 -13.77
CA LYS A 78 -1.80 2.71 -14.10
C LYS A 78 -2.22 3.55 -12.88
N LEU A 79 -1.84 3.13 -11.67
CA LEU A 79 -2.03 3.84 -10.40
C LEU A 79 -1.17 5.10 -10.21
N PHE A 80 -0.05 5.27 -10.94
CA PHE A 80 0.82 6.44 -10.73
C PHE A 80 0.41 7.64 -11.59
N ARG A 81 -0.87 8.01 -11.56
CA ARG A 81 -1.25 9.40 -11.84
C ARG A 81 -1.26 10.13 -10.52
N ALA A 82 -0.16 10.86 -10.26
CA ALA A 82 -0.18 11.97 -9.33
C ALA A 82 -1.38 12.85 -9.72
N ASN A 83 -2.41 12.85 -8.89
CA ASN A 83 -3.52 13.77 -9.04
C ASN A 83 -2.99 15.14 -8.58
N THR A 84 -2.33 15.83 -9.49
CA THR A 84 -2.04 17.26 -9.38
C THR A 84 -3.32 17.99 -9.76
N ALA A 85 -4.05 18.46 -8.74
CA ALA A 85 -4.99 19.55 -8.80
C ALA A 85 -5.03 20.22 -7.42
#